data_AF-A0A3C1XVZ3-F1
#
_entry.id   AF-A0A3C1XVZ3-F1
#
_cell.length_a   1.000
_cell.length_b   1.000
_cell.length_c   1.000
_cell.angle_alpha   90.00
_cell.angle_beta   90.00
_cell.angle_gamma   90.00
#
_symmetry.space_group_name_H-M   'P 1'
#
loop_
_entity.id
_entity.type
_entity.pdbx_description
1 polymer ?
#
loop_
_entity_poly.entity_id
_entity_poly.type
_entity_poly.pdbx_seq_one_letter_code
_entity_poly.pdbx_strand_id
1 'polypeptide(L)'
;PVEQVRAIERELEKHDPELLQKPRWLVLNKADLMFEDEAKAAAEQIVAELGWKEPWFLVSALGREGTFPIMSRVMAFFDRQKEDELEARNAQ
;
A
#
# COMPACT_ATOMS: atom_id res chain seq x y z
N PRO A 1 10.61 -11.97 -1.30
CA PRO A 1 9.61 -10.88 -1.21
C PRO A 1 10.01 -9.63 -2.03
N VAL A 2 11.18 -9.05 -1.79
CA VAL A 2 11.64 -7.83 -2.47
C VAL A 2 11.80 -8.03 -3.98
N GLU A 3 12.35 -9.16 -4.41
CA GLU A 3 12.42 -9.48 -5.84
C GLU A 3 11.04 -9.65 -6.49
N GLN A 4 10.03 -10.12 -5.74
CA GLN A 4 8.68 -10.26 -6.26
C GLN A 4 8.03 -8.89 -6.47
N VAL A 5 8.23 -7.94 -5.55
CA VAL A 5 7.76 -6.57 -5.72
C VAL A 5 8.40 -5.94 -6.95
N ARG A 6 9.73 -6.05 -7.10
CA ARG A 6 10.44 -5.54 -8.28
C ARG A 6 10.01 -6.21 -9.59
N ALA A 7 9.65 -7.49 -9.56
CA ALA A 7 9.11 -8.19 -10.72
C ALA A 7 7.73 -7.64 -11.12
N ILE A 8 6.83 -7.45 -10.14
CA ILE A 8 5.50 -6.86 -10.35
C ILE A 8 5.60 -5.44 -10.88
N GLU A 9 6.54 -4.62 -10.36
CA GLU A 9 6.76 -3.26 -10.87
C GLU A 9 7.19 -3.25 -12.34
N ARG A 10 8.10 -4.15 -12.74
CA ARG A 10 8.52 -4.30 -14.15
C ARG A 10 7.41 -4.83 -15.06
N GLU A 11 6.52 -5.66 -14.52
CA GLU A 11 5.36 -6.15 -15.27
C GLU A 11 4.33 -5.03 -15.46
N LEU A 12 4.03 -4.27 -14.39
CA LEU A 12 3.19 -3.07 -14.44
C LEU A 12 3.72 -2.04 -15.43
N GLU A 13 5.04 -1.79 -15.44
CA GLU A 13 5.69 -0.89 -16.41
C GLU A 13 5.42 -1.30 -17.86
N LYS A 14 5.42 -2.61 -18.14
CA LYS A 14 5.17 -3.14 -19.48
C LYS A 14 3.69 -3.11 -19.88
N HIS A 15 2.78 -3.23 -18.91
CA HIS A 15 1.34 -3.29 -19.16
C HIS A 15 0.70 -1.90 -19.23
N ASP A 16 0.99 -1.04 -18.25
CA ASP A 16 0.45 0.31 -18.17
C ASP A 16 1.36 1.20 -17.30
N PRO A 17 2.26 1.98 -17.94
CA PRO A 17 3.15 2.89 -17.23
C PRO A 17 2.41 3.96 -16.42
N GLU A 18 1.17 4.31 -16.77
CA GLU A 18 0.40 5.33 -16.04
C GLU A 18 -0.02 4.82 -14.66
N LEU A 19 -0.16 3.51 -14.48
CA LEU A 19 -0.40 2.91 -13.16
C LEU A 19 0.77 3.10 -12.20
N LEU A 20 2.00 3.23 -12.70
CA LEU A 20 3.17 3.53 -11.87
C LEU A 20 3.17 4.98 -11.36
N GLN A 21 2.47 5.88 -12.05
CA GLN A 21 2.35 7.28 -11.65
C GLN A 21 1.25 7.53 -10.63
N LYS A 22 0.32 6.59 -10.46
CA LYS A 22 -0.73 6.70 -9.44
C LYS A 22 -0.15 6.50 -8.05
N PRO A 23 -0.78 7.06 -7.00
CA PRO A 23 -0.45 6.73 -5.62
C PRO A 23 -0.56 5.23 -5.38
N ARG A 24 0.51 4.60 -4.87
CA ARG A 24 0.58 3.15 -4.64
C ARG A 24 0.80 2.88 -3.16
N TRP A 25 0.06 1.92 -2.60
CA TRP A 25 0.22 1.48 -1.21
C TRP A 25 0.70 0.04 -1.18
N LEU A 26 1.57 -0.29 -0.23
CA LEU A 26 2.11 -1.64 -0.06
C LEU A 26 1.28 -2.41 0.97
N VAL A 27 0.74 -3.55 0.59
CA VAL A 27 0.01 -4.44 1.51
C VAL A 27 0.76 -5.76 1.65
N LEU A 28 1.40 -5.95 2.79
CA LEU A 28 2.08 -7.18 3.16
C LEU A 28 1.07 -8.10 3.83
N ASN A 29 0.78 -9.22 3.18
CA ASN A 29 -0.22 -10.19 3.64
C ASN A 29 0.46 -11.43 4.25
N LYS A 30 -0.30 -12.20 5.05
CA LYS A 30 0.09 -13.43 5.77
C LYS A 30 0.84 -13.22 7.09
N ALA A 31 0.46 -12.18 7.84
CA ALA A 31 1.01 -11.93 9.18
C ALA A 31 0.78 -13.12 10.15
N ASP A 32 -0.24 -13.95 9.91
CA ASP A 32 -0.60 -15.13 10.72
C ASP A 32 0.44 -16.25 10.75
N LEU A 33 1.42 -16.24 9.84
CA LEU A 33 2.45 -17.28 9.78
C LEU A 33 3.59 -17.07 10.77
N MET A 34 3.59 -15.97 11.52
CA MET A 34 4.66 -15.58 12.46
C MET A 34 4.05 -14.95 13.70
N PHE A 35 4.84 -14.79 14.76
CA PHE A 35 4.45 -13.95 15.89
C PHE A 35 4.38 -12.48 15.46
N GLU A 36 3.56 -11.67 16.13
CA GLU A 36 3.29 -10.27 15.77
C GLU A 36 4.58 -9.44 15.63
N ASP A 37 5.49 -9.56 16.59
CA ASP A 37 6.77 -8.84 16.60
C ASP A 37 7.69 -9.27 15.45
N GLU A 38 7.72 -10.57 15.12
CA GLU A 38 8.51 -11.11 14.02
C GLU A 38 7.94 -10.68 12.67
N ALA A 39 6.62 -10.74 12.51
CA ALA A 39 5.92 -10.30 11.30
C ALA A 39 6.17 -8.81 11.03
N LYS A 40 6.12 -8.00 12.09
CA LYS A 40 6.39 -6.56 12.01
C LYS A 40 7.85 -6.28 11.66
N ALA A 41 8.81 -6.94 12.31
CA ALA A 41 10.22 -6.77 12.02
C ALA A 41 10.56 -7.16 10.56
N ALA A 42 10.01 -8.28 10.08
CA ALA A 42 10.17 -8.70 8.69
C ALA A 42 9.55 -7.70 7.69
N ALA A 43 8.37 -7.15 8.02
CA ALA A 43 7.71 -6.13 7.21
C ALA A 43 8.55 -4.85 7.11
N GLU A 44 9.08 -4.36 8.23
CA GLU A 44 9.95 -3.18 8.28
C GLU A 44 11.24 -3.38 7.47
N GLN A 45 11.85 -4.57 7.53
CA GLN A 45 12.99 -4.91 6.70
C GLN A 45 12.67 -4.85 5.20
N ILE A 46 11.53 -5.43 4.79
CA ILE A 46 11.08 -5.41 3.38
C ILE A 46 10.83 -3.97 2.91
N VAL A 47 10.16 -3.14 3.73
CA VAL A 47 9.89 -1.73 3.44
C VAL A 47 11.20 -0.95 3.27
N ALA A 48 12.17 -1.17 4.17
CA ALA A 48 13.48 -0.54 4.10
C ALA A 48 14.27 -0.95 2.86
N GLU A 49 14.29 -2.25 2.53
CA GLU A 49 15.00 -2.78 1.35
C GLU A 49 14.38 -2.34 0.01
N LEU A 50 13.05 -2.14 0.00
CA LEU A 50 12.35 -1.55 -1.14
C LEU A 50 12.53 -0.03 -1.24
N GLY A 51 13.00 0.63 -0.17
CA GLY A 51 13.02 2.08 -0.09
C GLY A 51 11.62 2.69 -0.18
N TRP A 52 10.60 1.96 0.26
CA TRP A 52 9.20 2.34 0.12
C TRP A 52 8.84 3.46 1.08
N LYS A 53 8.28 4.56 0.57
CA LYS A 53 7.97 5.78 1.35
C LYS A 53 6.47 6.04 1.51
N GLU A 54 5.66 5.43 0.66
CA GLU A 54 4.20 5.56 0.69
C GLU A 54 3.59 4.68 1.79
N PRO A 55 2.30 4.85 2.11
CA PRO A 55 1.64 4.03 3.11
C PRO A 55 1.83 2.53 2.86
N TRP A 56 2.11 1.80 3.93
CA TRP A 56 2.20 0.35 3.93
C TRP A 56 1.43 -0.25 5.10
N PHE A 57 0.98 -1.49 4.93
CA PHE A 57 0.13 -2.20 5.88
C PHE A 57 0.57 -3.65 6.00
N LEU A 58 0.45 -4.21 7.20
CA LEU A 58 0.62 -5.63 7.49
C LEU A 58 -0.73 -6.23 7.86
N VAL A 59 -1.13 -7.31 7.21
CA VAL A 59 -2.45 -7.94 7.40
C VAL A 59 -2.39 -9.46 7.41
N SER A 60 -3.41 -10.07 8.02
CA SER A 60 -3.77 -11.47 7.77
C SER A 60 -5.14 -11.53 7.10
N ALA A 61 -5.15 -11.75 5.79
CA ALA A 61 -6.40 -11.93 5.06
C ALA A 61 -7.18 -13.16 5.55
N LEU A 62 -6.49 -14.22 5.99
CA LEU A 62 -7.11 -15.44 6.50
C LEU A 62 -7.82 -15.20 7.84
N GLY A 63 -7.15 -14.49 8.77
CA GLY A 63 -7.73 -14.07 10.05
C GLY A 63 -8.71 -12.89 9.93
N ARG A 64 -8.80 -12.26 8.75
CA ARG A 64 -9.47 -10.97 8.50
C ARG A 64 -8.90 -9.81 9.33
N GLU A 65 -7.71 -9.98 9.88
CA GLU A 65 -7.03 -9.00 10.72
C GLU A 65 -6.38 -7.92 9.87
N GLY A 66 -6.51 -6.65 10.30
CA GLY A 66 -5.89 -5.50 9.64
C GLY A 66 -6.56 -5.08 8.32
N THR A 67 -7.57 -5.79 7.83
CA THR A 67 -8.26 -5.45 6.57
C THR A 67 -9.19 -4.23 6.69
N PHE A 68 -9.91 -4.10 7.82
CA PHE A 68 -10.79 -2.95 8.07
C PHE A 68 -10.05 -1.61 8.19
N PRO A 69 -8.92 -1.51 8.93
CA PRO A 69 -8.09 -0.30 8.94
C PRO A 69 -7.64 0.16 7.54
N ILE A 70 -7.31 -0.76 6.63
CA ILE A 70 -6.96 -0.42 5.25
C ILE A 70 -8.16 0.23 4.55
N MET A 71 -9.34 -0.39 4.62
CA MET A 71 -10.54 0.15 3.97
C MET A 71 -10.88 1.56 4.48
N SER A 72 -10.79 1.79 5.79
CA SER A 72 -11.00 3.12 6.37
C SER A 72 -10.00 4.15 5.85
N ARG A 73 -8.70 3.79 5.76
CA ARG A 73 -7.65 4.64 5.18
C ARG A 73 -7.92 4.95 3.71
N VAL A 74 -8.32 3.96 2.93
CA VAL A 74 -8.62 4.11 1.50
C VAL A 74 -9.79 5.07 1.29
N MET A 75 -10.86 4.95 2.08
CA MET A 75 -11.99 5.89 2.02
C MET A 75 -11.55 7.32 2.33
N ALA A 76 -10.82 7.52 3.44
CA ALA A 76 -10.32 8.84 3.82
C ALA A 76 -9.40 9.45 2.75
N PHE A 77 -8.63 8.62 2.04
CA PHE A 77 -7.79 9.05 0.93
C PHE A 77 -8.62 9.53 -0.28
N PHE A 78 -9.69 8.82 -0.64
CA PHE A 78 -10.58 9.26 -1.71
C PHE A 78 -11.39 10.51 -1.34
N ASP A 79 -11.83 10.61 -0.10
CA ASP A 79 -12.58 11.78 0.37
C ASP A 79 -11.70 13.04 0.31
N ARG A 80 -10.43 12.94 0.75
CA ARG A 80 -9.47 14.05 0.62
C ARG A 80 -9.21 14.46 -0.83
N GLN A 81 -9.02 13.51 -1.73
CA GLN A 81 -8.83 13.83 -3.16
C GLN A 81 -10.03 14.60 -3.75
N LYS A 82 -11.26 14.21 -3.38
CA LYS A 82 -12.47 14.92 -3.83
C LYS A 82 -12.56 16.33 -3.25
N GLU A 83 -12.19 16.51 -1.98
CA GLU A 83 -12.14 17.83 -1.35
C GLU A 83 -11.12 18.74 -2.06
N ASP A 84 -9.90 18.25 -2.29
CA ASP A 84 -8.84 18.98 -2.99
C ASP A 84 -9.27 19.39 -4.42
N GLU A 85 -9.94 18.47 -5.14
CA GLU A 85 -10.51 18.75 -6.48
C GLU A 85 -11.60 19.82 -6.43
N LEU A 86 -12.47 19.79 -5.42
CA LEU A 86 -13.55 20.76 -5.25
C LEU A 86 -13.00 22.15 -4.90
N GLU A 87 -12.01 22.22 -4.01
CA GLU A 87 -11.32 23.47 -3.66
C GLU A 87 -10.60 24.06 -4.87
N ALA A 88 -9.86 23.26 -5.63
CA ALA A 88 -9.18 23.69 -6.84
C ALA A 88 -10.15 24.26 -7.88
N ARG A 89 -11.34 23.65 -8.02
CA ARG A 89 -12.40 24.15 -8.91
C ARG A 89 -13.03 25.45 -8.43
N ASN A 90 -13.20 25.63 -7.11
CA ASN A 90 -13.80 26.83 -6.53
C ASN A 90 -12.82 28.02 -6.49
N ALA A 91 -11.52 27.75 -6.58
CA ALA A 91 -10.46 28.76 -6.63
C ALA A 91 -10.15 29.30 -8.04
N GLN A 92 -10.73 28.71 -9.10
CA GLN A 92 -10.67 29.20 -10.49
C GLN A 92 -11.89 30.06 -10.83
#